data_AF-A0A6P4J3R5-F1
#
_entry.id   AF-A0A6P4J3R5-F1
#
_cell.length_a   1.000
_cell.length_b   1.000
_cell.length_c   1.000
_cell.angle_alpha   90.00
_cell.angle_beta   90.00
_cell.angle_gamma   90.00
#
_symmetry.space_group_name_H-M   'P 1'
#
loop_
_entity.id
_entity.type
_entity.pdbx_description
1 polymer ?
#
loop_
_entity_poly.entity_id
_entity_poly.type
_entity_poly.pdbx_seq_one_letter_code
_entity_poly.pdbx_strand_id
1 'polypeptide(L)'
;MCWLFLMPITILLVASLLLGGITTATFNCERYSPRMSFCKSNLEKATQVAAEAAKAAKAALDAQTDAGEAASQQVKLMLSERAQQAAKAATQVLAGKKHQLDILAKRLDENRKAIEEGKRAIAATICTLKRSLWIRDNTRQGLKNMIRMYKESRSTRADIKYLAAFAQQEEAEKKKLLQAALRRLVELKKCMKQAQAELKKIRESVKKANCAAVEARQRSDLLRKLVPKIKKLKREDLKTVKDFLLKRRRSHIRN
;
A
#
# COMPACT_ATOMS: atom_id res chain seq x y z
N MET A 1 -13.29 3.05 22.86
CA MET A 1 -12.08 3.02 22.01
C MET A 1 -11.44 1.62 21.85
N CYS A 2 -12.11 0.51 22.20
CA CYS A 2 -11.48 -0.84 22.16
C CYS A 2 -11.78 -1.70 20.91
N TRP A 3 -12.60 -1.23 19.96
CA TRP A 3 -13.03 -2.05 18.82
C TRP A 3 -12.06 -2.04 17.63
N LEU A 4 -11.13 -1.09 17.58
CA LEU A 4 -10.17 -0.96 16.47
C LEU A 4 -8.98 -1.93 16.57
N PHE A 5 -8.74 -2.54 17.74
CA PHE A 5 -7.65 -3.52 17.94
C PHE A 5 -8.11 -4.98 17.92
N LEU A 6 -9.42 -5.27 18.03
CA LEU A 6 -9.91 -6.65 17.99
C LEU A 6 -9.97 -7.24 16.57
N MET A 7 -10.28 -6.40 15.57
CA MET A 7 -10.43 -6.82 14.17
C MET A 7 -9.18 -7.48 13.55
N PRO A 8 -7.94 -6.98 13.75
CA PRO A 8 -6.76 -7.64 13.19
C PRO A 8 -6.46 -8.98 13.86
N ILE A 9 -6.79 -9.14 15.15
CA ILE A 9 -6.54 -10.38 15.91
C ILE A 9 -7.49 -11.49 15.44
N THR A 10 -8.76 -11.16 15.18
CA THR A 10 -9.73 -12.13 14.65
C THR A 10 -9.40 -12.55 13.22
N ILE A 11 -8.87 -11.65 12.38
CA ILE A 11 -8.45 -11.99 11.01
C ILE A 11 -7.20 -12.89 11.05
N LEU A 12 -6.25 -12.63 11.95
CA LEU A 12 -5.06 -13.47 12.12
C LEU A 12 -5.44 -14.87 12.62
N LEU A 13 -6.35 -14.98 13.58
CA LEU A 13 -6.85 -16.26 14.13
C LEU A 13 -7.59 -17.09 13.06
N VAL A 14 -8.43 -16.45 12.25
CA VAL A 14 -9.15 -17.13 11.15
C VAL A 14 -8.17 -17.57 10.05
N ALA A 15 -7.14 -16.78 9.75
CA ALA A 15 -6.08 -17.17 8.81
C ALA A 15 -5.24 -18.35 9.36
N SER A 16 -4.92 -18.37 10.65
CA SER A 16 -4.22 -19.48 11.31
C SER A 16 -5.06 -20.76 11.34
N LEU A 17 -6.38 -20.67 11.53
CA LEU A 17 -7.30 -21.81 11.45
C LEU A 17 -7.46 -22.35 10.01
N LEU A 18 -7.43 -21.47 9.01
CA LEU A 18 -7.49 -21.87 7.59
C LEU A 18 -6.17 -22.42 7.04
N LEU A 19 -5.03 -22.00 7.59
CA LEU A 19 -3.70 -22.49 7.22
C LEU A 19 -3.23 -23.69 8.06
N GLY A 20 -3.78 -23.88 9.26
CA GLY A 20 -3.48 -25.00 10.18
C GLY A 20 -4.21 -26.31 9.86
N GLY A 21 -5.16 -26.30 8.90
CA GLY A 21 -5.94 -27.47 8.49
C GLY A 21 -5.25 -28.41 7.49
N ILE A 22 -3.99 -28.17 7.14
CA ILE A 22 -3.18 -29.17 6.41
C ILE A 22 -2.48 -30.03 7.46
N THR A 23 -3.28 -30.76 8.25
CA THR A 23 -2.79 -31.98 8.87
C THR A 23 -2.26 -32.83 7.73
N THR A 24 -0.94 -32.94 7.67
CA THR A 24 -0.26 -34.05 7.04
C THR A 24 -0.82 -35.32 7.68
N ALA A 25 -1.89 -35.85 7.08
CA ALA A 25 -2.13 -37.27 7.13
C ALA A 25 -0.92 -37.89 6.44
N THR A 26 0.10 -38.17 7.24
CA THR A 26 1.17 -39.08 6.92
C THR A 26 0.48 -40.39 6.54
N PHE A 27 0.22 -40.55 5.25
CA PHE A 27 -0.03 -41.86 4.66
C PHE A 27 1.26 -42.64 4.88
N ASN A 28 1.34 -43.31 6.03
CA ASN A 28 2.23 -44.43 6.23
C ASN A 28 1.87 -45.44 5.14
N CYS A 29 2.60 -45.36 4.01
CA CYS A 29 2.67 -46.42 3.02
C CYS A 29 3.47 -47.57 3.63
N GLU A 30 2.89 -48.19 4.66
CA GLU A 30 3.32 -49.47 5.16
C GLU A 30 2.97 -50.51 4.09
N ARG A 31 3.97 -50.76 3.25
CA ARG A 31 4.21 -51.97 2.42
C ARG A 31 3.02 -52.95 2.39
N TYR A 32 2.07 -52.73 1.49
CA TYR A 32 1.16 -53.81 1.10
C TYR A 32 1.82 -54.66 0.02
N SER A 33 2.52 -55.72 0.43
CA SER A 33 2.91 -56.81 -0.48
C SER A 33 1.92 -57.95 -0.29
N PRO A 34 0.91 -58.11 -1.16
CA PRO A 34 0.05 -59.27 -1.09
C PRO A 34 0.80 -60.46 -1.68
N ARG A 35 1.18 -61.41 -0.81
CA ARG A 35 1.71 -62.72 -1.21
C ARG A 35 0.72 -63.39 -2.18
N MET A 36 1.10 -63.44 -3.46
CA MET A 36 0.39 -64.17 -4.50
C MET A 36 0.71 -65.67 -4.43
N SER A 37 0.01 -66.44 -3.60
CA SER A 37 0.12 -67.91 -3.61
C SER A 37 -1.22 -68.66 -3.68
N PHE A 38 -2.35 -67.97 -3.84
CA PHE A 38 -3.68 -68.61 -3.76
C PHE A 38 -4.13 -69.42 -4.99
N CYS A 39 -3.47 -69.27 -6.15
CA CYS A 39 -4.02 -69.78 -7.42
C CYS A 39 -3.58 -71.20 -7.81
N LYS A 40 -2.48 -71.76 -7.27
CA LYS A 40 -1.93 -73.03 -7.78
C LYS A 40 -2.39 -74.29 -7.02
N SER A 41 -2.43 -74.28 -5.70
CA SER A 41 -2.61 -75.52 -4.90
C SER A 41 -4.04 -76.08 -4.85
N ASN A 42 -5.05 -75.25 -5.15
CA ASN A 42 -6.45 -75.67 -5.04
C ASN A 42 -7.05 -76.17 -6.36
N LEU A 43 -6.36 -76.00 -7.50
CA LEU A 43 -6.87 -76.41 -8.81
C LEU A 43 -6.71 -77.93 -9.01
N GLU A 44 -5.55 -78.47 -8.65
CA GLU A 44 -5.19 -79.89 -8.80
C GLU A 44 -6.07 -80.83 -7.95
N LYS A 45 -6.43 -80.42 -6.73
CA LYS A 45 -7.32 -81.21 -5.85
C LYS A 45 -8.75 -81.27 -6.37
N ALA A 46 -9.24 -80.17 -6.96
CA ALA A 46 -10.59 -80.11 -7.49
C ALA A 46 -10.76 -80.95 -8.76
N THR A 47 -9.74 -80.97 -9.62
CA THR A 47 -9.72 -81.82 -10.83
C THR A 47 -9.59 -83.30 -10.50
N GLN A 48 -8.81 -83.66 -9.47
CA GLN A 48 -8.71 -85.05 -9.00
C GLN A 48 -10.04 -85.60 -8.47
N VAL A 49 -10.76 -84.86 -7.62
CA VAL A 49 -12.07 -85.30 -7.08
C VAL A 49 -13.12 -85.43 -8.19
N ALA A 50 -13.12 -84.52 -9.18
CA ALA A 50 -14.00 -84.63 -10.34
C ALA A 50 -13.66 -85.83 -11.24
N ALA A 51 -12.38 -86.12 -11.45
CA ALA A 51 -11.93 -87.28 -12.22
C ALA A 51 -12.26 -88.61 -11.51
N GLU A 52 -12.17 -88.67 -10.19
CA GLU A 52 -12.58 -89.82 -9.38
C GLU A 52 -14.10 -90.05 -9.46
N ALA A 53 -14.91 -88.98 -9.39
CA ALA A 53 -16.36 -89.07 -9.56
C ALA A 53 -16.76 -89.60 -10.95
N ALA A 54 -16.08 -89.12 -12.01
CA ALA A 54 -16.31 -89.60 -13.38
C ALA A 54 -15.92 -91.09 -13.55
N LYS A 55 -14.78 -91.51 -12.97
CA LYS A 55 -14.36 -92.92 -12.97
C LYS A 55 -15.31 -93.82 -12.20
N ALA A 56 -15.80 -93.38 -11.04
CA ALA A 56 -16.75 -94.14 -10.22
C ALA A 56 -18.11 -94.30 -10.93
N ALA A 57 -18.60 -93.25 -11.60
CA ALA A 57 -19.83 -93.31 -12.40
C ALA A 57 -19.70 -94.27 -13.59
N LYS A 58 -18.54 -94.26 -14.29
CA LYS A 58 -18.28 -95.17 -15.41
C LYS A 58 -18.17 -96.64 -14.95
N ALA A 59 -17.46 -96.89 -13.85
CA ALA A 59 -17.37 -98.23 -13.27
C ALA A 59 -18.73 -98.79 -12.81
N ALA A 60 -19.63 -97.93 -12.32
CA ALA A 60 -20.99 -98.32 -11.97
C ALA A 60 -21.83 -98.69 -13.22
N LEU A 61 -21.62 -97.99 -14.34
CA LEU A 61 -22.28 -98.26 -15.62
C LEU A 61 -21.76 -99.56 -16.27
N ASP A 62 -20.44 -99.77 -16.28
CA ASP A 62 -19.79 -100.95 -16.86
C ASP A 62 -20.11 -102.22 -16.03
N ALA A 63 -20.29 -102.11 -14.71
CA ALA A 63 -20.78 -103.21 -13.86
C ALA A 63 -22.27 -103.56 -14.11
N GLN A 64 -23.00 -102.69 -14.82
CA GLN A 64 -24.40 -102.92 -15.19
C GLN A 64 -24.53 -103.93 -16.35
N THR A 65 -23.50 -104.04 -17.20
CA THR A 65 -23.49 -104.88 -18.42
C THR A 65 -22.98 -106.31 -18.24
N ASP A 66 -22.23 -106.63 -17.17
CA ASP A 66 -21.35 -107.83 -17.14
C ASP A 66 -21.58 -108.93 -16.05
N ALA A 67 -22.69 -109.01 -15.31
CA ALA A 67 -22.78 -110.05 -14.23
C ALA A 67 -24.18 -110.61 -13.86
N GLY A 68 -24.21 -111.92 -13.57
CA GLY A 68 -25.37 -112.75 -13.18
C GLY A 68 -26.05 -112.42 -11.83
N GLU A 69 -27.31 -112.83 -11.69
CA GLU A 69 -28.39 -112.14 -10.96
C GLU A 69 -28.17 -111.79 -9.47
N ALA A 70 -27.51 -112.61 -8.65
CA ALA A 70 -27.51 -112.42 -7.19
C ALA A 70 -26.27 -111.66 -6.63
N ALA A 71 -25.05 -112.05 -7.00
CA ALA A 71 -23.83 -111.35 -6.56
C ALA A 71 -23.65 -109.98 -7.24
N SER A 72 -24.26 -109.82 -8.42
CA SER A 72 -24.29 -108.57 -9.20
C SER A 72 -25.05 -107.45 -8.49
N GLN A 73 -26.11 -107.74 -7.72
CA GLN A 73 -26.94 -106.70 -7.10
C GLN A 73 -26.24 -105.97 -5.94
N GLN A 74 -25.53 -106.66 -5.05
CA GLN A 74 -24.78 -106.01 -3.97
C GLN A 74 -23.63 -105.16 -4.49
N VAL A 75 -22.91 -105.64 -5.51
CA VAL A 75 -21.83 -104.88 -6.15
C VAL A 75 -22.38 -103.64 -6.87
N LYS A 76 -23.54 -103.76 -7.53
CA LYS A 76 -24.25 -102.62 -8.15
C LYS A 76 -24.67 -101.57 -7.13
N LEU A 77 -25.22 -101.97 -5.98
CA LEU A 77 -25.61 -101.06 -4.91
C LEU A 77 -24.40 -100.29 -4.34
N MET A 78 -23.31 -100.99 -4.01
CA MET A 78 -22.10 -100.34 -3.49
C MET A 78 -21.44 -99.41 -4.51
N LEU A 79 -21.38 -99.79 -5.80
CA LEU A 79 -20.81 -98.93 -6.84
C LEU A 79 -21.69 -97.70 -7.09
N SER A 80 -23.02 -97.84 -7.03
CA SER A 80 -23.97 -96.73 -7.13
C SER A 80 -23.84 -95.76 -5.95
N GLU A 81 -23.77 -96.26 -4.71
CA GLU A 81 -23.56 -95.43 -3.52
C GLU A 81 -22.23 -94.66 -3.59
N ARG A 82 -21.16 -95.32 -4.04
CA ARG A 82 -19.84 -94.70 -4.21
C ARG A 82 -19.86 -93.62 -5.30
N ALA A 83 -20.57 -93.85 -6.41
CA ALA A 83 -20.75 -92.84 -7.45
C ALA A 83 -21.57 -91.64 -6.94
N GLN A 84 -22.63 -91.86 -6.15
CA GLN A 84 -23.42 -90.79 -5.54
C GLN A 84 -22.61 -89.96 -4.53
N GLN A 85 -21.79 -90.61 -3.69
CA GLN A 85 -20.92 -89.90 -2.74
C GLN A 85 -19.85 -89.08 -3.46
N ALA A 86 -19.23 -89.63 -4.51
CA ALA A 86 -18.24 -88.91 -5.31
C ALA A 86 -18.87 -87.73 -6.08
N ALA A 87 -20.09 -87.89 -6.60
CA ALA A 87 -20.85 -86.80 -7.21
C ALA A 87 -21.17 -85.69 -6.20
N LYS A 88 -21.62 -86.03 -4.98
CA LYS A 88 -21.86 -85.06 -3.90
C LYS A 88 -20.58 -84.30 -3.54
N ALA A 89 -19.45 -85.00 -3.38
CA ALA A 89 -18.15 -84.37 -3.12
C ALA A 89 -17.74 -83.40 -4.26
N ALA A 90 -17.89 -83.81 -5.51
CA ALA A 90 -17.60 -82.95 -6.66
C ALA A 90 -18.52 -81.70 -6.70
N THR A 91 -19.81 -81.83 -6.37
CA THR A 91 -20.72 -80.67 -6.30
C THR A 91 -20.35 -79.70 -5.19
N GLN A 92 -19.91 -80.18 -4.02
CA GLN A 92 -19.44 -79.35 -2.91
C GLN A 92 -18.15 -78.60 -3.29
N VAL A 93 -17.20 -79.29 -3.93
CA VAL A 93 -15.97 -78.66 -4.44
C VAL A 93 -16.29 -77.60 -5.49
N LEU A 94 -17.21 -77.88 -6.43
CA LEU A 94 -17.63 -76.93 -7.45
C LEU A 94 -18.33 -75.71 -6.85
N ALA A 95 -19.21 -75.90 -5.86
CA ALA A 95 -19.85 -74.81 -5.13
C ALA A 95 -18.82 -73.93 -4.39
N GLY A 96 -17.83 -74.54 -3.72
CA GLY A 96 -16.73 -73.83 -3.08
C GLY A 96 -15.86 -73.05 -4.06
N LYS A 97 -15.59 -73.62 -5.25
CA LYS A 97 -14.85 -72.94 -6.33
C LYS A 97 -15.60 -71.76 -6.92
N LYS A 98 -16.91 -71.91 -7.16
CA LYS A 98 -17.78 -70.81 -7.59
C LYS A 98 -17.76 -69.67 -6.58
N HIS A 99 -17.95 -69.98 -5.29
CA HIS A 99 -17.90 -68.99 -4.23
C HIS A 99 -16.53 -68.27 -4.14
N GLN A 100 -15.42 -69.01 -4.29
CA GLN A 100 -14.09 -68.41 -4.33
C GLN A 100 -13.91 -67.47 -5.53
N LEU A 101 -14.44 -67.84 -6.71
CA LEU A 101 -14.40 -67.00 -7.90
C LEU A 101 -15.22 -65.72 -7.72
N ASP A 102 -16.41 -65.81 -7.12
CA ASP A 102 -17.26 -64.65 -6.82
C ASP A 102 -16.55 -63.67 -5.86
N ILE A 103 -15.89 -64.19 -4.82
CA ILE A 103 -15.08 -63.37 -3.90
C ILE A 103 -13.93 -62.70 -4.65
N LEU A 104 -13.21 -63.43 -5.52
CA LEU A 104 -12.11 -62.86 -6.28
C LEU A 104 -12.58 -61.79 -7.27
N ALA A 105 -13.72 -62.02 -7.94
CA ALA A 105 -14.34 -61.04 -8.84
C ALA A 105 -14.72 -59.76 -8.09
N LYS A 106 -15.35 -59.90 -6.92
CA LYS A 106 -15.70 -58.76 -6.05
C LYS A 106 -14.45 -58.00 -5.58
N ARG A 107 -13.42 -58.70 -5.11
CA ARG A 107 -12.14 -58.08 -4.68
C ARG A 107 -11.42 -57.38 -5.83
N LEU A 108 -11.51 -57.92 -7.05
CA LEU A 108 -10.91 -57.30 -8.23
C LEU A 108 -11.63 -56.00 -8.60
N ASP A 109 -12.96 -55.97 -8.53
CA ASP A 109 -13.76 -54.76 -8.73
C ASP A 109 -13.49 -53.70 -7.66
N GLU A 110 -13.43 -54.10 -6.38
CA GLU A 110 -13.06 -53.22 -5.26
C GLU A 110 -11.65 -52.61 -5.45
N ASN A 111 -10.67 -53.43 -5.85
CA ASN A 111 -9.32 -52.92 -6.13
C ASN A 111 -9.28 -51.98 -7.35
N ARG A 112 -10.06 -52.26 -8.40
CA ARG A 112 -10.17 -51.34 -9.54
C ARG A 112 -10.74 -49.99 -9.11
N LYS A 113 -11.79 -49.99 -8.29
CA LYS A 113 -12.37 -48.76 -7.71
C LYS A 113 -11.35 -48.01 -6.85
N ALA A 114 -10.63 -48.71 -5.98
CA ALA A 114 -9.59 -48.11 -5.14
C ALA A 114 -8.46 -47.48 -5.97
N ILE A 115 -8.04 -48.10 -7.09
CA ILE A 115 -7.04 -47.53 -8.00
C ILE A 115 -7.56 -46.23 -8.63
N GLU A 116 -8.81 -46.20 -9.10
CA GLU A 116 -9.40 -45.00 -9.70
C GLU A 116 -9.57 -43.87 -8.67
N GLU A 117 -9.96 -44.19 -7.44
CA GLU A 117 -9.99 -43.22 -6.34
C GLU A 117 -8.59 -42.68 -6.02
N GLY A 118 -7.57 -43.55 -5.99
CA GLY A 118 -6.17 -43.14 -5.83
C GLY A 118 -5.71 -42.19 -6.94
N LYS A 119 -6.05 -42.47 -8.21
CA LYS A 119 -5.76 -41.58 -9.34
C LYS A 119 -6.42 -40.20 -9.17
N ARG A 120 -7.69 -40.17 -8.75
CA ARG A 120 -8.40 -38.90 -8.48
C ARG A 120 -7.76 -38.12 -7.34
N ALA A 121 -7.37 -38.80 -6.25
CA ALA A 121 -6.70 -38.18 -5.12
C ALA A 121 -5.33 -37.58 -5.50
N ILE A 122 -4.55 -38.30 -6.31
CA ILE A 122 -3.27 -37.80 -6.85
C ILE A 122 -3.50 -36.56 -7.73
N ALA A 123 -4.48 -36.61 -8.63
CA ALA A 123 -4.81 -35.49 -9.50
C ALA A 123 -5.24 -34.24 -8.70
N ALA A 124 -6.09 -34.42 -7.68
CA ALA A 124 -6.51 -33.36 -6.78
C ALA A 124 -5.33 -32.75 -5.99
N THR A 125 -4.41 -33.59 -5.52
CA THR A 125 -3.19 -33.16 -4.83
C THR A 125 -2.29 -32.34 -5.75
N ILE A 126 -2.08 -32.79 -6.99
CA ILE A 126 -1.29 -32.03 -7.99
C ILE A 126 -1.94 -30.67 -8.29
N CYS A 127 -3.26 -30.62 -8.42
CA CYS A 127 -3.98 -29.37 -8.67
C CYS A 127 -3.82 -28.39 -7.50
N THR A 128 -3.95 -28.90 -6.27
CA THR A 128 -3.74 -28.12 -5.04
C THR A 128 -2.31 -27.60 -4.93
N LEU A 129 -1.31 -28.42 -5.25
CA LEU A 129 0.09 -28.00 -5.26
C LEU A 129 0.33 -26.87 -6.27
N LYS A 130 -0.19 -26.99 -7.50
CA LYS A 130 -0.08 -25.93 -8.53
C LYS A 130 -0.70 -24.62 -8.05
N ARG A 131 -1.87 -24.67 -7.41
CA ARG A 131 -2.52 -23.49 -6.82
C ARG A 131 -1.68 -22.88 -5.72
N SER A 132 -1.11 -23.69 -4.82
CA SER A 132 -0.22 -23.21 -3.76
C SER A 132 1.03 -22.52 -4.30
N LEU A 133 1.67 -23.10 -5.33
CA LEU A 133 2.81 -22.49 -6.02
C LEU A 133 2.45 -21.14 -6.63
N TRP A 134 1.29 -21.05 -7.31
CA TRP A 134 0.80 -19.79 -7.87
C TRP A 134 0.57 -18.73 -6.79
N ILE A 135 -0.09 -19.09 -5.67
CA ILE A 135 -0.31 -18.17 -4.53
C ILE A 135 1.03 -17.69 -3.95
N ARG A 136 1.99 -18.60 -3.75
CA ARG A 136 3.33 -18.29 -3.25
C ARG A 136 4.04 -17.28 -4.15
N ASP A 137 4.03 -17.52 -5.46
CA ASP A 137 4.75 -16.68 -6.42
C ASP A 137 4.11 -15.28 -6.52
N ASN A 138 2.78 -15.21 -6.54
CA ASN A 138 2.05 -13.94 -6.51
C ASN A 138 2.33 -13.15 -5.21
N THR A 139 2.34 -13.84 -4.06
CA THR A 139 2.66 -13.22 -2.76
C THR A 139 4.10 -12.71 -2.72
N ARG A 140 5.05 -13.48 -3.26
CA ARG A 140 6.45 -13.09 -3.37
C ARG A 140 6.63 -11.84 -4.25
N GLN A 141 5.88 -11.75 -5.35
CA GLN A 141 5.87 -10.56 -6.20
C GLN A 141 5.27 -9.34 -5.48
N GLY A 142 4.16 -9.53 -4.75
CA GLY A 142 3.57 -8.51 -3.89
C GLY A 142 4.56 -7.97 -2.87
N LEU A 143 5.30 -8.84 -2.18
CA LEU A 143 6.32 -8.44 -1.21
C LEU A 143 7.46 -7.62 -1.86
N LYS A 144 7.94 -8.03 -3.04
CA LYS A 144 8.96 -7.27 -3.78
C LYS A 144 8.47 -5.86 -4.13
N ASN A 145 7.19 -5.71 -4.49
CA ASN A 145 6.59 -4.42 -4.78
C ASN A 145 6.50 -3.55 -3.52
N MET A 146 6.06 -4.11 -2.39
CA MET A 146 6.01 -3.38 -1.11
C MET A 146 7.41 -2.91 -0.67
N ILE A 147 8.43 -3.76 -0.81
CA ILE A 147 9.82 -3.38 -0.51
C ILE A 147 10.29 -2.20 -1.38
N ARG A 148 9.93 -2.21 -2.67
CA ARG A 148 10.26 -1.12 -3.61
C ARG A 148 9.59 0.19 -3.20
N MET A 149 8.27 0.16 -2.97
CA MET A 149 7.51 1.33 -2.51
C MET A 149 8.05 1.87 -1.19
N TYR A 150 8.44 1.01 -0.26
CA TYR A 150 9.06 1.43 1.00
C TYR A 150 10.39 2.16 0.79
N LYS A 151 11.24 1.68 -0.14
CA LYS A 151 12.49 2.35 -0.50
C LYS A 151 12.25 3.72 -1.13
N GLU A 152 11.29 3.82 -2.05
CA GLU A 152 10.90 5.10 -2.70
C GLU A 152 10.29 6.10 -1.70
N SER A 153 9.47 5.62 -0.75
CA SER A 153 8.93 6.44 0.34
C SER A 153 10.04 6.95 1.26
N ARG A 154 11.07 6.12 1.50
CA ARG A 154 12.21 6.52 2.32
C ARG A 154 13.09 7.58 1.63
N SER A 155 13.29 7.51 0.31
CA SER A 155 14.04 8.54 -0.42
C SER A 155 13.27 9.86 -0.46
N THR A 156 11.99 9.84 -0.80
CA THR A 156 11.13 11.03 -0.82
C THR A 156 11.03 11.74 0.54
N ARG A 157 11.14 11.01 1.66
CA ARG A 157 11.21 11.62 2.99
C ARG A 157 12.43 12.54 3.14
N ALA A 158 13.58 12.20 2.57
CA ALA A 158 14.78 13.05 2.65
C ALA A 158 14.55 14.37 1.89
N ASP A 159 13.97 14.27 0.70
CA ASP A 159 13.63 15.43 -0.14
C ASP A 159 12.62 16.35 0.55
N ILE A 160 11.57 15.78 1.16
CA ILE A 160 10.58 16.54 1.95
C ILE A 160 11.24 17.26 3.12
N LYS A 161 12.16 16.61 3.83
CA LYS A 161 12.90 17.26 4.93
C LYS A 161 13.76 18.42 4.44
N TYR A 162 14.45 18.23 3.32
CA TYR A 162 15.24 19.29 2.70
C TYR A 162 14.37 20.47 2.27
N LEU A 163 13.26 20.22 1.57
CA LEU A 163 12.31 21.25 1.15
C LEU A 163 11.69 21.99 2.34
N ALA A 164 11.37 21.29 3.42
CA ALA A 164 10.85 21.91 4.63
C ALA A 164 11.89 22.84 5.29
N ALA A 165 13.15 22.42 5.38
CA ALA A 165 14.23 23.25 5.91
C ALA A 165 14.49 24.48 5.02
N PHE A 166 14.49 24.30 3.70
CA PHE A 166 14.61 25.39 2.73
C PHE A 166 13.47 26.41 2.86
N ALA A 167 12.22 25.94 2.95
CA ALA A 167 11.06 26.81 3.12
C ALA A 167 11.11 27.61 4.45
N GLN A 168 11.57 26.99 5.54
CA GLN A 168 11.78 27.68 6.82
C GLN A 168 12.85 28.76 6.74
N GLN A 169 13.95 28.49 6.03
CA GLN A 169 15.00 29.48 5.79
C GLN A 169 14.46 30.66 4.96
N GLU A 170 13.77 30.37 3.86
CA GLU A 170 13.20 31.39 2.99
C GLU A 170 12.17 32.27 3.73
N GLU A 171 11.34 31.66 4.59
CA GLU A 171 10.41 32.40 5.45
C GLU A 171 11.15 33.35 6.40
N ALA A 172 12.23 32.87 7.05
CA ALA A 172 13.03 33.69 7.96
C ALA A 172 13.69 34.89 7.23
N GLU A 173 14.19 34.67 6.01
CA GLU A 173 14.77 35.72 5.17
C GLU A 173 13.70 36.76 4.76
N LYS A 174 12.53 36.30 4.29
CA LYS A 174 11.41 37.18 3.96
C LYS A 174 10.92 38.00 5.15
N LYS A 175 10.87 37.40 6.35
CA LYS A 175 10.54 38.12 7.60
C LYS A 175 11.57 39.22 7.91
N LYS A 176 12.87 38.94 7.75
CA LYS A 176 13.92 39.95 7.94
C LYS A 176 13.77 41.11 6.95
N LEU A 177 13.53 40.82 5.67
CA LEU A 177 13.30 41.84 4.63
C LEU A 177 12.06 42.69 4.94
N LEU A 178 10.96 42.06 5.37
CA LEU A 178 9.74 42.77 5.76
C LEU A 178 10.00 43.71 6.95
N GLN A 179 10.70 43.24 7.99
CA GLN A 179 11.05 44.09 9.12
C GLN A 179 11.92 45.28 8.72
N ALA A 180 12.89 45.08 7.82
CA ALA A 180 13.70 46.17 7.28
C ALA A 180 12.85 47.20 6.51
N ALA A 181 11.94 46.73 5.65
CA ALA A 181 11.02 47.60 4.92
C ALA A 181 10.09 48.40 5.86
N LEU A 182 9.55 47.77 6.91
CA LEU A 182 8.73 48.43 7.91
C LEU A 182 9.50 49.51 8.69
N ARG A 183 10.75 49.24 9.09
CA ARG A 183 11.62 50.25 9.72
C ARG A 183 11.81 51.45 8.79
N ARG A 184 12.10 51.19 7.51
CA ARG A 184 12.28 52.25 6.51
C ARG A 184 11.01 53.08 6.31
N LEU A 185 9.84 52.45 6.32
CA LEU A 185 8.55 53.14 6.25
C LEU A 185 8.36 54.09 7.45
N VAL A 186 8.70 53.65 8.66
CA VAL A 186 8.59 54.48 9.87
C VAL A 186 9.53 55.68 9.80
N GLU A 187 10.77 55.48 9.37
CA GLU A 187 11.74 56.56 9.14
C GLU A 187 11.22 57.57 8.10
N LEU A 188 10.75 57.10 6.95
CA LEU A 188 10.22 57.96 5.90
C LEU A 188 9.02 58.77 6.38
N LYS A 189 8.10 58.17 7.16
CA LYS A 189 6.98 58.89 7.78
C LYS A 189 7.46 59.97 8.74
N LYS A 190 8.54 59.73 9.49
CA LYS A 190 9.14 60.73 10.38
C LYS A 190 9.75 61.89 9.57
N CYS A 191 10.56 61.57 8.55
CA CYS A 191 11.16 62.58 7.66
C CYS A 191 10.09 63.43 6.96
N MET A 192 9.00 62.81 6.50
CA MET A 192 7.88 63.53 5.86
C MET A 192 7.24 64.53 6.83
N LYS A 193 6.97 64.14 8.08
CA LYS A 193 6.42 65.05 9.11
C LYS A 193 7.38 66.22 9.40
N GLN A 194 8.68 65.94 9.48
CA GLN A 194 9.70 66.97 9.70
C GLN A 194 9.76 67.95 8.52
N ALA A 195 9.85 67.45 7.28
CA ALA A 195 9.86 68.26 6.08
C ALA A 195 8.59 69.13 5.95
N GLN A 196 7.42 68.61 6.32
CA GLN A 196 6.18 69.39 6.35
C GLN A 196 6.22 70.52 7.40
N ALA A 197 6.77 70.26 8.57
CA ALA A 197 6.92 71.27 9.62
C ALA A 197 7.93 72.36 9.20
N GLU A 198 9.05 71.98 8.60
CA GLU A 198 10.05 72.90 8.06
C GLU A 198 9.48 73.77 6.94
N LEU A 199 8.73 73.18 6.00
CA LEU A 199 8.06 73.92 4.94
C LEU A 199 7.12 75.01 5.50
N LYS A 200 6.36 74.70 6.57
CA LYS A 200 5.50 75.68 7.24
C LYS A 200 6.32 76.85 7.82
N LYS A 201 7.40 76.54 8.54
CA LYS A 201 8.31 77.55 9.11
C LYS A 201 8.94 78.43 8.03
N ILE A 202 9.40 77.83 6.93
CA ILE A 202 9.98 78.56 5.79
C ILE A 202 8.92 79.47 5.15
N ARG A 203 7.68 79.00 4.98
CA ARG A 203 6.60 79.85 4.46
C ARG A 203 6.33 81.05 5.35
N GLU A 204 6.35 80.88 6.67
CA GLU A 204 6.19 81.98 7.62
C GLU A 204 7.36 82.95 7.60
N SER A 205 8.61 82.46 7.54
CA SER A 205 9.79 83.32 7.46
C SER A 205 9.84 84.11 6.14
N VAL A 206 9.50 83.48 5.01
CA VAL A 206 9.38 84.14 3.70
C VAL A 206 8.30 85.23 3.73
N LYS A 207 7.14 84.96 4.35
CA LYS A 207 6.10 86.00 4.53
C LYS A 207 6.63 87.20 5.31
N LYS A 208 7.29 86.97 6.44
CA LYS A 208 7.89 88.04 7.25
C LYS A 208 8.96 88.82 6.49
N ALA A 209 9.83 88.12 5.76
CA ALA A 209 10.86 88.73 4.93
C ALA A 209 10.26 89.59 3.81
N ASN A 210 9.19 89.12 3.17
CA ASN A 210 8.48 89.88 2.14
C ASN A 210 7.83 91.15 2.72
N CYS A 211 7.17 91.07 3.89
CA CYS A 211 6.62 92.26 4.56
C CYS A 211 7.72 93.26 4.89
N ALA A 212 8.82 92.81 5.50
CA ALA A 212 9.97 93.67 5.82
C ALA A 212 10.60 94.31 4.58
N ALA A 213 10.69 93.57 3.47
CA ALA A 213 11.18 94.10 2.20
C ALA A 213 10.24 95.17 1.61
N VAL A 214 8.92 94.97 1.71
CA VAL A 214 7.92 95.97 1.27
C VAL A 214 8.01 97.23 2.13
N GLU A 215 8.09 97.11 3.46
CA GLU A 215 8.27 98.24 4.38
C GLU A 215 9.58 98.99 4.11
N ALA A 216 10.68 98.27 3.88
CA ALA A 216 11.96 98.87 3.54
C ALA A 216 11.89 99.63 2.20
N ARG A 217 11.18 99.09 1.20
CA ARG A 217 10.93 99.79 -0.07
C ARG A 217 10.11 101.07 0.14
N GLN A 218 9.00 101.00 0.86
CA GLN A 218 8.18 102.17 1.18
C GLN A 218 8.99 103.25 1.90
N ARG A 219 9.80 102.87 2.90
CA ARG A 219 10.68 103.79 3.63
C ARG A 219 11.75 104.40 2.73
N SER A 220 12.37 103.60 1.86
CA SER A 220 13.35 104.07 0.88
C SER A 220 12.72 105.08 -0.10
N ASP A 221 11.52 104.81 -0.59
CA ASP A 221 10.78 105.71 -1.48
C ASP A 221 10.37 107.02 -0.77
N LEU A 222 9.97 106.95 0.50
CA LEU A 222 9.72 108.14 1.33
C LEU A 222 10.99 108.97 1.51
N LEU A 223 12.11 108.34 1.86
CA LEU A 223 13.40 109.02 1.99
C LEU A 223 13.84 109.64 0.65
N ARG A 224 13.67 108.93 -0.47
CA ARG A 224 13.93 109.45 -1.82
C ARG A 224 13.12 110.72 -2.11
N LYS A 225 11.88 110.83 -1.64
CA LYS A 225 11.03 112.04 -1.77
C LYS A 225 11.42 113.17 -0.79
N LEU A 226 11.80 112.84 0.45
CA LEU A 226 12.09 113.82 1.50
C LEU A 226 13.51 114.42 1.37
N VAL A 227 14.51 113.63 0.97
CA VAL A 227 15.90 114.07 0.89
C VAL A 227 16.09 115.30 -0.01
N PRO A 228 15.51 115.39 -1.22
CA PRO A 228 15.57 116.61 -2.04
C PRO A 228 14.92 117.82 -1.39
N LYS A 229 13.77 117.63 -0.70
CA LYS A 229 13.07 118.70 0.03
C LYS A 229 13.93 119.24 1.17
N ILE A 230 14.50 118.35 1.98
CA ILE A 230 15.41 118.73 3.08
C ILE A 230 16.65 119.45 2.52
N LYS A 231 17.25 118.96 1.42
CA LYS A 231 18.36 119.65 0.76
C LYS A 231 17.98 121.03 0.24
N LYS A 232 16.75 121.21 -0.26
CA LYS A 232 16.22 122.51 -0.71
C LYS A 232 16.04 123.47 0.45
N LEU A 233 15.33 123.05 1.50
CA LEU A 233 15.13 123.84 2.72
C LEU A 233 16.47 124.26 3.34
N LYS A 234 17.43 123.33 3.45
CA LYS A 234 18.78 123.66 3.94
C LYS A 234 19.50 124.70 3.08
N ARG A 235 19.34 124.67 1.75
CA ARG A 235 19.89 125.69 0.85
C ARG A 235 19.20 127.05 1.06
N GLU A 236 17.89 127.05 1.27
CA GLU A 236 17.09 128.24 1.57
C GLU A 236 17.51 128.86 2.91
N ASP A 237 17.60 128.07 3.98
CA ASP A 237 18.06 128.52 5.31
C ASP A 237 19.49 129.08 5.25
N LEU A 238 20.42 128.38 4.60
CA LEU A 238 21.79 128.87 4.41
C LEU A 238 21.83 130.18 3.63
N LYS A 239 20.96 130.35 2.64
CA LYS A 239 20.84 131.59 1.88
C LYS A 239 20.30 132.72 2.77
N THR A 240 19.23 132.47 3.53
CA THR A 240 18.67 133.43 4.48
C THR A 240 19.70 133.88 5.52
N VAL A 241 20.47 132.94 6.10
CA VAL A 241 21.55 133.27 7.05
C VAL A 241 22.64 134.11 6.36
N LYS A 242 23.05 133.74 5.14
CA LYS A 242 24.04 134.51 4.38
C LYS A 242 23.55 135.92 4.08
N ASP A 243 22.29 136.07 3.68
CA ASP A 243 21.66 137.36 3.39
C ASP A 243 21.56 138.22 4.67
N PHE A 244 21.22 137.61 5.81
CA PHE A 244 21.23 138.28 7.12
C PHE A 244 22.63 138.78 7.51
N LEU A 245 23.67 137.94 7.36
CA LEU A 245 25.05 138.32 7.64
C LEU A 245 25.55 139.42 6.70
N LEU A 246 25.19 139.37 5.41
CA LEU A 246 25.52 140.42 4.45
C LEU A 246 24.83 141.74 4.79
N LYS A 247 23.56 141.72 5.21
CA LYS A 247 22.82 142.91 5.66
C LYS A 247 23.47 143.52 6.90
N ARG A 248 23.88 142.72 7.87
CA ARG A 248 24.60 143.15 9.08
C ARG A 248 26.00 143.72 8.76
N ARG A 249 26.70 143.16 7.78
CA ARG A 249 27.99 143.70 7.31
C ARG A 249 27.82 145.07 6.62
N ARG A 250 26.76 145.24 5.82
CA ARG A 250 26.44 146.52 5.16
C ARG A 250 25.95 147.61 6.11
N SER A 251 25.41 147.27 7.28
CA SER A 251 25.09 148.24 8.33
C SER A 251 26.34 148.64 9.13
N HIS A 252 27.35 147.77 9.23
CA HIS A 252 28.58 148.05 9.96
C HIS A 252 29.59 148.92 9.18
N ILE A 253 29.48 148.98 7.85
CA ILE A 253 30.34 149.83 6.97
C ILE A 253 29.75 151.24 6.79
N ARG A 254 28.54 151.51 7.33
CA ARG A 254 27.83 152.80 7.18
C ARG A 254 27.71 153.63 8.47
N ASN A 255 28.41 153.26 9.52
CA ASN A 255 28.59 154.05 10.74
C ASN A 255 30.07 154.31 10.96
#